data_AF-A0A812MI02-F1
#
_entry.id   AF-A0A812MI02-F1
#
_cell.length_a   1.000
_cell.length_b   1.000
_cell.length_c   1.000
_cell.angle_alpha   90.00
_cell.angle_beta   90.00
_cell.angle_gamma   90.00
#
_symmetry.space_group_name_H-M   'P 1'
#
loop_
_entity.id
_entity.type
_entity.pdbx_description
1 polymer ?
#
loop_
_entity_poly.entity_id
_entity_poly.type
_entity_poly.pdbx_seq_one_letter_code
_entity_poly.pdbx_strand_id
1 'polypeptide(L)'
;MASTSWERTSHATSSEPESEPLPRLQSPDDAHSEASASSNAREVLIILSFRTLFIYYFTEMLQRHEVSHQLDGDDMQHVAASVDAGQEIAIFWRFGTAEFLRWILAEGAYPLQVAFICSSMEEADLRAAMCKVIEHLGFSVSEHEDGLEVDRRMIYVFGWNYVEFPFEAQADAVRVRRVLVGQILAKTGCHRDSSLLVIERTGVYLEDESHNMLVIPPFISDVFDTWAWEAAPDPELENLRRYLDRIMYKVHCEASIGMREHLENEPYEGV
;
A
#
# COMPACT_ATOMS: atom_id res chain seq x y z
N MET A 1 22.78 -77.46 13.64
CA MET A 1 23.72 -77.04 14.70
C MET A 1 22.93 -76.07 15.58
N ALA A 2 22.31 -76.52 16.69
CA ALA A 2 22.90 -76.60 18.05
C ALA A 2 23.64 -75.29 18.41
N SER A 3 23.33 -74.52 19.46
CA SER A 3 22.94 -74.93 20.80
C SER A 3 22.26 -73.78 21.57
N THR A 4 21.30 -74.17 22.40
CA THR A 4 20.68 -73.49 23.54
C THR A 4 21.72 -73.01 24.58
N SER A 5 21.54 -71.80 25.13
CA SER A 5 20.97 -71.48 26.48
C SER A 5 21.84 -71.84 27.68
N TRP A 6 22.19 -70.83 28.50
CA TRP A 6 22.16 -70.84 29.97
C TRP A 6 21.81 -69.39 30.39
N GLU A 7 20.66 -69.12 31.02
CA GLU A 7 20.41 -69.22 32.47
C GLU A 7 21.41 -68.37 33.28
N ARG A 8 21.06 -67.58 34.31
CA ARG A 8 19.89 -67.51 35.18
C ARG A 8 20.12 -66.37 36.21
N THR A 9 19.04 -65.70 36.64
CA THR A 9 18.68 -65.26 38.03
C THR A 9 19.74 -64.55 38.91
N SER A 10 19.46 -63.54 39.75
CA SER A 10 18.22 -63.10 40.41
C SER A 10 18.51 -61.88 41.31
N HIS A 11 17.41 -61.24 41.75
CA HIS A 11 17.20 -60.48 43.00
C HIS A 11 17.00 -58.95 42.91
N ALA A 12 15.73 -58.60 43.18
CA ALA A 12 15.26 -57.39 43.86
C ALA A 12 16.03 -57.16 45.18
N THR A 13 16.10 -55.97 45.79
CA THR A 13 15.01 -55.13 46.31
C THR A 13 15.61 -53.81 46.85
N SER A 14 14.85 -52.69 46.74
CA SER A 14 14.62 -51.57 47.72
C SER A 14 15.75 -51.19 48.71
N SER A 15 16.11 -49.95 49.06
CA SER A 15 15.39 -48.67 49.21
C SER A 15 16.42 -47.56 49.59
N GLU A 16 16.32 -46.35 49.02
CA GLU A 16 16.54 -44.94 49.51
C GLU A 16 17.56 -44.57 50.64
N PRO A 17 17.92 -43.26 50.88
CA PRO A 17 17.89 -42.01 50.07
C PRO A 17 19.21 -41.15 50.20
N GLU A 18 19.13 -39.86 49.81
CA GLU A 18 20.05 -38.71 50.03
C GLU A 18 21.27 -38.56 49.07
N SER A 19 21.32 -37.54 48.22
CA SER A 19 21.58 -36.15 48.62
C SER A 19 21.14 -35.15 47.54
N GLU A 20 20.43 -34.09 47.93
CA GLU A 20 20.22 -32.88 47.13
C GLU A 20 21.54 -32.11 46.93
N PRO A 21 21.76 -31.44 45.79
CA PRO A 21 22.58 -30.24 45.75
C PRO A 21 21.69 -29.00 45.90
N LEU A 22 21.99 -28.22 46.95
CA LEU A 22 21.42 -26.91 47.29
C LEU A 22 21.50 -25.88 46.14
N PRO A 23 20.59 -24.89 46.12
CA PRO A 23 20.53 -23.86 45.10
C PRO A 23 21.73 -22.92 45.19
N ARG A 24 22.39 -22.65 44.05
CA ARG A 24 23.32 -21.52 43.97
C ARG A 24 22.52 -20.23 43.87
N LEU A 25 22.60 -19.44 44.93
CA LEU A 25 22.21 -18.04 44.98
C LEU A 25 22.82 -17.25 43.82
N GLN A 26 21.97 -16.46 43.16
CA GLN A 26 22.33 -15.45 42.17
C GLN A 26 23.23 -14.36 42.78
N SER A 27 24.03 -13.73 41.92
CA SER A 27 24.36 -12.31 42.01
C SER A 27 24.49 -11.74 40.59
N PRO A 28 24.19 -10.45 40.40
CA PRO A 28 23.35 -9.95 39.31
C PRO A 28 24.14 -9.30 38.17
N ASP A 29 23.42 -9.00 37.08
CA ASP A 29 23.84 -8.20 35.92
C ASP A 29 24.96 -8.85 35.09
N ASP A 30 24.70 -9.42 33.91
CA ASP A 30 24.31 -8.64 32.74
C ASP A 30 23.06 -9.20 32.06
N ALA A 31 21.96 -8.47 32.25
CA ALA A 31 20.83 -8.47 31.34
C ALA A 31 21.23 -7.80 30.02
N HIS A 32 21.94 -8.53 29.17
CA HIS A 32 21.78 -8.40 27.73
C HIS A 32 21.18 -9.71 27.23
N SER A 33 19.94 -9.95 27.70
CA SER A 33 18.93 -10.49 26.79
C SER A 33 19.01 -9.61 25.55
N GLU A 34 19.68 -10.10 24.51
CA GLU A 34 19.21 -9.85 23.16
C GLU A 34 17.75 -10.27 23.18
N ALA A 35 16.89 -9.30 23.53
CA ALA A 35 15.50 -9.34 23.18
C ALA A 35 15.55 -9.46 21.67
N SER A 36 15.44 -10.70 21.20
CA SER A 36 14.93 -11.01 19.89
C SER A 36 13.70 -10.12 19.74
N ALA A 37 13.88 -9.00 19.05
CA ALA A 37 12.84 -8.08 18.70
C ALA A 37 11.87 -8.92 17.88
N SER A 38 10.87 -9.48 18.56
CA SER A 38 9.78 -10.15 17.91
C SER A 38 9.15 -9.09 17.04
N SER A 39 9.42 -9.22 15.75
CA SER A 39 8.92 -8.42 14.65
C SER A 39 7.39 -8.37 14.68
N ASN A 40 6.84 -7.52 15.54
CA ASN A 40 5.44 -7.12 15.55
C ASN A 40 5.24 -5.89 14.65
N ALA A 41 6.08 -5.72 13.64
CA ALA A 41 5.91 -4.64 12.68
C ALA A 41 4.60 -4.89 11.92
N ARG A 42 3.58 -4.13 12.29
CA ARG A 42 2.25 -4.19 11.69
C ARG A 42 2.34 -3.71 10.25
N GLU A 43 2.13 -4.61 9.30
CA GLU A 43 2.03 -4.24 7.88
C GLU A 43 0.82 -3.33 7.67
N VAL A 44 1.03 -2.22 6.97
CA VAL A 44 0.00 -1.23 6.65
C VAL A 44 -0.24 -1.22 5.16
N LEU A 45 -1.50 -1.38 4.74
CA LEU A 45 -1.92 -1.23 3.36
C LEU A 45 -2.34 0.22 3.10
N ILE A 46 -1.62 0.91 2.23
CA ILE A 46 -1.96 2.24 1.74
C ILE A 46 -2.66 2.10 0.39
N ILE A 47 -3.93 2.50 0.34
CA ILE A 47 -4.74 2.53 -0.86
C ILE A 47 -4.74 3.97 -1.39
N LEU A 48 -4.12 4.19 -2.54
CA LEU A 48 -4.07 5.46 -3.24
C LEU A 48 -5.13 5.48 -4.34
N SER A 49 -5.99 6.51 -4.35
CA SER A 49 -6.71 6.82 -5.59
C SER A 49 -5.71 7.13 -6.70
N PHE A 50 -5.94 6.63 -7.92
CA PHE A 50 -5.13 6.98 -9.08
C PHE A 50 -4.96 8.50 -9.22
N ARG A 51 -6.06 9.24 -8.95
CA ARG A 51 -6.13 10.71 -8.99
C ARG A 51 -5.35 11.44 -7.90
N THR A 52 -4.79 10.73 -6.94
CA THR A 52 -3.86 11.29 -5.94
C THR A 52 -2.54 11.68 -6.60
N LEU A 53 -2.06 10.86 -7.55
CA LEU A 53 -0.75 11.04 -8.19
C LEU A 53 -0.86 11.30 -9.70
N PHE A 54 -1.92 10.83 -10.35
CA PHE A 54 -2.01 10.75 -11.80
C PHE A 54 -3.33 11.29 -12.33
N ILE A 55 -3.30 11.87 -13.53
CA ILE A 55 -4.50 12.19 -14.30
C ILE A 55 -4.26 11.72 -15.74
N TYR A 56 -5.33 11.41 -16.45
CA TYR A 56 -5.23 11.01 -17.85
C TYR A 56 -6.29 11.69 -18.70
N TYR A 57 -5.95 11.86 -19.97
CA TYR A 57 -6.84 12.36 -21.01
C TYR A 57 -6.71 11.50 -22.25
N PHE A 58 -7.82 11.28 -22.96
CA PHE A 58 -7.77 10.69 -24.28
C PHE A 58 -7.01 11.61 -25.24
N THR A 59 -6.08 11.07 -26.02
CA THR A 59 -5.29 11.85 -26.98
C THR A 59 -6.16 12.58 -28.00
N GLU A 60 -7.29 11.99 -28.38
CA GLU A 60 -8.30 12.65 -29.23
C GLU A 60 -8.84 13.95 -28.59
N MET A 61 -9.07 13.98 -27.28
CA MET A 61 -9.50 15.21 -26.61
C MET A 61 -8.39 16.26 -26.63
N LEU A 62 -7.15 15.84 -26.36
CA LEU A 62 -5.98 16.74 -26.38
C LEU A 62 -5.76 17.37 -27.76
N GLN A 63 -5.98 16.60 -28.84
CA GLN A 63 -5.90 17.09 -30.22
C GLN A 63 -7.01 18.12 -30.53
N ARG A 64 -8.25 17.86 -30.08
CA ARG A 64 -9.39 18.78 -30.29
C ARG A 64 -9.19 20.13 -29.60
N HIS A 65 -8.44 20.18 -28.51
CA HIS A 65 -8.15 21.40 -27.75
C HIS A 65 -6.83 22.08 -28.17
N GLU A 66 -6.21 21.65 -29.28
CA GLU A 66 -4.90 22.17 -29.77
C GLU A 66 -3.75 22.04 -28.74
N VAL A 67 -3.94 21.23 -27.69
CA VAL A 67 -2.94 20.95 -26.65
C VAL A 67 -1.88 19.98 -27.15
N SER A 68 -2.20 19.17 -28.18
CA SER A 68 -1.27 18.18 -28.73
C SER A 68 0.07 18.75 -29.19
N HIS A 69 0.09 19.96 -29.76
CA HIS A 69 1.33 20.63 -30.17
C HIS A 69 2.17 21.14 -29.01
N GLN A 70 1.58 21.24 -27.83
CA GLN A 70 2.26 21.67 -26.61
C GLN A 70 2.86 20.48 -25.87
N LEU A 71 2.45 19.24 -26.15
CA LEU A 71 2.99 18.01 -25.54
C LEU A 71 4.35 17.59 -26.12
N ASP A 72 4.74 18.12 -27.27
CA ASP A 72 6.01 17.84 -27.94
C ASP A 72 7.16 18.63 -27.29
N GLY A 73 7.56 18.22 -26.09
CA GLY A 73 8.72 18.75 -25.37
C GLY A 73 9.37 17.68 -24.49
N ASP A 74 10.70 17.58 -24.53
CA ASP A 74 11.49 16.61 -23.74
C ASP A 74 11.31 16.78 -22.21
N ASP A 75 10.78 17.92 -21.76
CA ASP A 75 10.59 18.26 -20.35
C ASP A 75 9.20 17.85 -19.79
N MET A 76 8.32 17.30 -20.63
CA MET A 76 6.92 17.07 -20.26
C MET A 76 6.72 15.87 -19.32
N GLN A 77 6.04 16.10 -18.19
CA GLN A 77 5.63 15.07 -17.22
C GLN A 77 4.43 14.23 -17.71
N HIS A 78 4.57 13.57 -18.86
CA HIS A 78 3.53 12.67 -19.36
C HIS A 78 4.08 11.45 -20.10
N VAL A 79 3.23 10.43 -20.22
CA VAL A 79 3.48 9.24 -21.03
C VAL A 79 2.21 8.87 -21.79
N ALA A 80 2.36 8.42 -23.04
CA ALA A 80 1.28 7.82 -23.79
C ALA A 80 1.10 6.34 -23.42
N ALA A 81 -0.14 5.91 -23.22
CA ALA A 81 -0.51 4.51 -23.01
C ALA A 81 -1.71 4.15 -23.89
N SER A 82 -1.73 2.91 -24.37
CA SER A 82 -2.92 2.36 -25.05
C SER A 82 -3.81 1.71 -24.00
N VAL A 83 -5.10 2.01 -24.06
CA VAL A 83 -6.17 1.31 -23.32
C VAL A 83 -7.06 0.57 -24.32
N ASP A 84 -7.88 -0.36 -23.82
CA ASP A 84 -8.75 -1.20 -24.64
C ASP A 84 -9.70 -0.37 -25.54
N ALA A 85 -10.10 -0.98 -26.66
CA ALA A 85 -10.73 -0.35 -27.84
C ALA A 85 -9.79 0.52 -28.72
N GLY A 86 -8.47 0.38 -28.57
CA GLY A 86 -7.49 1.06 -29.44
C GLY A 86 -7.43 2.57 -29.19
N GLN A 87 -7.86 3.01 -28.02
CA GLN A 87 -7.81 4.39 -27.59
C GLN A 87 -6.46 4.66 -26.94
N GLU A 88 -5.84 5.78 -27.29
CA GLU A 88 -4.61 6.23 -26.67
C GLU A 88 -4.95 7.29 -25.62
N ILE A 89 -4.33 7.17 -24.45
CA ILE A 89 -4.41 8.14 -23.37
C ILE A 89 -3.03 8.74 -23.12
N ALA A 90 -2.98 10.01 -22.76
CA ALA A 90 -1.82 10.62 -22.14
C ALA A 90 -2.03 10.64 -20.63
N ILE A 91 -1.07 10.09 -19.89
CA ILE A 91 -1.05 10.03 -18.44
C ILE A 91 -0.06 11.06 -17.95
N PHE A 92 -0.52 11.97 -17.11
CA PHE A 92 0.27 12.99 -16.43
C PHE A 92 0.43 12.61 -14.97
N TRP A 93 1.51 13.05 -14.35
CA TRP A 93 1.75 12.83 -12.92
C TRP A 93 2.06 14.12 -12.18
N ARG A 94 1.77 14.09 -10.88
CA ARG A 94 2.04 15.19 -9.95
C ARG A 94 3.55 15.35 -9.72
N PHE A 95 4.00 16.59 -9.57
CA PHE A 95 5.38 16.86 -9.18
C PHE A 95 5.72 16.14 -7.85
N GLY A 96 6.87 15.49 -7.79
CA GLY A 96 7.30 14.70 -6.62
C GLY A 96 6.80 13.25 -6.59
N THR A 97 6.07 12.79 -7.63
CA THR A 97 5.55 11.41 -7.68
C THR A 97 6.66 10.37 -7.62
N ALA A 98 7.77 10.57 -8.35
CA ALA A 98 8.89 9.62 -8.35
C ALA A 98 9.52 9.49 -6.96
N GLU A 99 9.78 10.60 -6.27
CA GLU A 99 10.32 10.64 -4.91
C GLU A 99 9.35 10.05 -3.90
N PHE A 100 8.06 10.34 -4.02
CA PHE A 100 7.02 9.80 -3.15
C PHE A 100 6.90 8.28 -3.30
N LEU A 101 6.87 7.77 -4.54
CA LEU A 101 6.84 6.34 -4.83
C LEU A 101 8.12 5.63 -4.36
N ARG A 102 9.29 6.24 -4.55
CA ARG A 102 10.54 5.68 -4.03
C ARG A 102 10.50 5.57 -2.51
N TRP A 103 10.01 6.59 -1.83
CA TRP A 103 9.87 6.57 -0.38
C TRP A 103 8.92 5.47 0.09
N ILE A 104 7.71 5.40 -0.48
CA ILE A 104 6.67 4.45 -0.02
C ILE A 104 7.01 2.99 -0.38
N LEU A 105 7.75 2.74 -1.46
CA LEU A 105 8.10 1.39 -1.94
C LEU A 105 9.47 0.89 -1.43
N ALA A 106 10.49 1.74 -1.44
CA ALA A 106 11.88 1.32 -1.29
C ALA A 106 12.56 1.81 0.00
N GLU A 107 12.13 2.95 0.57
CA GLU A 107 12.85 3.63 1.66
C GLU A 107 12.06 3.73 2.98
N GLY A 108 10.84 3.21 3.03
CA GLY A 108 10.02 3.27 4.23
C GLY A 108 10.66 2.49 5.39
N ALA A 109 10.79 3.15 6.55
CA ALA A 109 11.15 2.48 7.81
C ALA A 109 10.07 1.49 8.31
N TYR A 110 8.97 1.37 7.57
CA TYR A 110 7.76 0.67 7.95
C TYR A 110 7.37 -0.37 6.88
N PRO A 111 6.76 -1.50 7.28
CA PRO A 111 6.23 -2.48 6.34
C PRO A 111 4.97 -1.95 5.66
N LEU A 112 5.14 -1.23 4.55
CA LEU A 112 4.04 -0.66 3.77
C LEU A 112 3.75 -1.53 2.54
N GLN A 113 2.47 -1.80 2.31
CA GLN A 113 1.94 -2.28 1.03
C GLN A 113 1.22 -1.13 0.33
N VAL A 114 1.22 -1.15 -0.99
CA VAL A 114 0.58 -0.11 -1.79
C VAL A 114 -0.43 -0.72 -2.74
N ALA A 115 -1.60 -0.11 -2.81
CA ALA A 115 -2.63 -0.41 -3.78
C ALA A 115 -3.05 0.87 -4.50
N PHE A 116 -3.34 0.78 -5.79
CA PHE A 116 -3.99 1.84 -6.56
C PHE A 116 -5.41 1.46 -6.92
N ILE A 117 -6.32 2.43 -6.81
CA ILE A 117 -7.70 2.28 -7.22
C ILE A 117 -8.10 3.34 -8.26
N CYS A 118 -8.76 2.93 -9.34
CA CYS A 118 -9.30 3.81 -10.37
C CYS A 118 -10.75 3.45 -10.70
N SER A 119 -11.63 4.44 -10.84
CA SER A 119 -13.08 4.28 -11.03
C SER A 119 -13.46 4.52 -12.48
N SER A 120 -12.47 4.81 -13.32
CA SER A 120 -12.66 5.23 -14.70
C SER A 120 -11.80 4.43 -15.69
N MET A 121 -11.00 3.48 -15.22
CA MET A 121 -10.21 2.55 -16.04
C MET A 121 -10.38 1.11 -15.56
N GLU A 122 -10.49 0.17 -16.49
CA GLU A 122 -10.57 -1.25 -16.13
C GLU A 122 -9.25 -1.69 -15.48
N GLU A 123 -9.24 -2.75 -14.67
CA GLU A 123 -8.01 -3.18 -14.00
C GLU A 123 -6.87 -3.45 -15.00
N ALA A 124 -7.17 -4.08 -16.14
CA ALA A 124 -6.18 -4.37 -17.16
C ALA A 124 -5.59 -3.09 -17.78
N ASP A 125 -6.45 -2.15 -18.16
CA ASP A 125 -6.05 -0.84 -18.69
C ASP A 125 -5.23 -0.05 -17.67
N LEU A 126 -5.71 -0.02 -16.42
CA LEU A 126 -5.03 0.67 -15.32
C LEU A 126 -3.65 0.08 -15.05
N ARG A 127 -3.53 -1.26 -15.08
CA ARG A 127 -2.25 -1.96 -14.90
C ARG A 127 -1.28 -1.62 -16.03
N ALA A 128 -1.72 -1.66 -17.29
CA ALA A 128 -0.90 -1.31 -18.45
C ALA A 128 -0.46 0.17 -18.41
N ALA A 129 -1.40 1.07 -18.11
CA ALA A 129 -1.16 2.50 -17.92
C ALA A 129 -0.15 2.78 -16.80
N MET A 130 -0.33 2.13 -15.65
CA MET A 130 0.57 2.26 -14.52
C MET A 130 1.95 1.66 -14.81
N CYS A 131 2.04 0.54 -15.53
CA CYS A 131 3.32 -0.03 -15.96
C CYS A 131 4.13 1.02 -16.73
N LYS A 132 3.50 1.67 -17.72
CA LYS A 132 4.15 2.71 -18.53
C LYS A 132 4.64 3.92 -17.73
N VAL A 133 3.81 4.44 -16.82
CA VAL A 133 4.22 5.60 -16.01
C VAL A 133 5.31 5.23 -15.02
N ILE A 134 5.25 4.05 -14.41
CA ILE A 134 6.28 3.59 -13.46
C ILE A 134 7.63 3.37 -14.16
N GLU A 135 7.65 2.82 -15.37
CA GLU A 135 8.86 2.75 -16.21
C GLU A 135 9.46 4.14 -16.45
N HIS A 136 8.62 5.12 -16.82
CA HIS A 136 9.08 6.50 -17.08
C HIS A 136 9.61 7.21 -15.84
N LEU A 137 9.05 6.91 -14.67
CA LEU A 137 9.54 7.44 -13.39
C LEU A 137 10.87 6.80 -12.93
N GLY A 138 11.42 5.86 -13.72
CA GLY A 138 12.76 5.29 -13.54
C GLY A 138 12.81 4.04 -12.67
N PHE A 139 11.67 3.36 -12.48
CA PHE A 139 11.61 2.10 -11.73
C PHE A 139 11.69 0.88 -12.66
N SER A 140 12.21 -0.24 -12.14
CA SER A 140 12.05 -1.53 -12.80
C SER A 140 10.66 -2.08 -12.48
N VAL A 141 9.85 -2.35 -13.50
CA VAL A 141 8.49 -2.87 -13.32
C VAL A 141 8.19 -4.08 -14.19
N SER A 142 7.39 -5.00 -13.66
CA SER A 142 6.81 -6.12 -14.41
C SER A 142 5.34 -6.31 -14.04
N GLU A 143 4.52 -6.63 -15.03
CA GLU A 143 3.10 -6.93 -14.82
C GLU A 143 2.88 -8.30 -14.19
N HIS A 144 1.92 -8.35 -13.26
CA HIS A 144 1.42 -9.56 -12.62
C HIS A 144 -0.11 -9.57 -12.63
N GLU A 145 -0.70 -10.74 -12.44
CA GLU A 145 -2.17 -10.90 -12.40
C GLU A 145 -2.83 -9.95 -11.39
N ASP A 146 -2.19 -9.75 -10.23
CA ASP A 146 -2.74 -8.94 -9.14
C ASP A 146 -2.31 -7.47 -9.15
N GLY A 147 -1.38 -7.06 -10.04
CA GLY A 147 -0.87 -5.69 -10.10
C GLY A 147 0.50 -5.55 -10.80
N LEU A 148 1.40 -4.74 -10.23
CA LEU A 148 2.74 -4.46 -10.74
C LEU A 148 3.84 -4.76 -9.71
N GLU A 149 4.83 -5.58 -10.08
CA GLU A 149 6.03 -5.73 -9.26
C GLU A 149 7.01 -4.62 -9.61
N VAL A 150 7.31 -3.75 -8.65
CA VAL A 150 8.19 -2.59 -8.79
C VAL A 150 9.36 -2.75 -7.82
N ASP A 151 10.58 -2.91 -8.32
CA ASP A 151 11.78 -3.13 -7.51
C ASP A 151 11.62 -4.22 -6.41
N ARG A 152 10.95 -5.34 -6.76
CA ARG A 152 10.61 -6.48 -5.87
C ARG A 152 9.51 -6.20 -4.83
N ARG A 153 8.74 -5.13 -5.01
CA ARG A 153 7.56 -4.81 -4.19
C ARG A 153 6.30 -4.93 -5.03
N MET A 154 5.26 -5.51 -4.44
CA MET A 154 3.96 -5.63 -5.10
C MET A 154 3.19 -4.31 -4.93
N ILE A 155 2.81 -3.70 -6.05
CA ILE A 155 1.77 -2.67 -6.11
C ILE A 155 0.50 -3.33 -6.62
N TYR A 156 -0.54 -3.38 -5.81
CA TYR A 156 -1.83 -3.91 -6.21
C TYR A 156 -2.60 -2.89 -7.04
N VAL A 157 -3.38 -3.35 -8.00
CA VAL A 157 -4.12 -2.49 -8.92
C VAL A 157 -5.59 -2.92 -8.95
N PHE A 158 -6.49 -1.95 -8.83
CA PHE A 158 -7.94 -2.15 -8.79
C PHE A 158 -8.62 -1.16 -9.73
N GLY A 159 -9.17 -1.65 -10.85
CA GLY A 159 -9.93 -0.83 -11.80
C GLY A 159 -11.41 -0.71 -11.46
N TRP A 160 -12.18 -0.05 -12.33
CA TRP A 160 -13.60 0.22 -12.12
C TRP A 160 -14.42 -1.07 -12.06
N ASN A 161 -13.96 -2.16 -12.66
CA ASN A 161 -14.59 -3.50 -12.58
C ASN A 161 -14.59 -4.11 -11.16
N TYR A 162 -13.73 -3.62 -10.25
CA TYR A 162 -13.79 -3.93 -8.80
C TYR A 162 -14.70 -2.97 -8.05
N VAL A 163 -14.99 -1.83 -8.68
CA VAL A 163 -15.84 -0.75 -8.17
C VAL A 163 -17.25 -0.89 -8.74
N GLU A 164 -17.46 -1.72 -9.77
CA GLU A 164 -18.65 -1.70 -10.58
C GLU A 164 -19.85 -2.24 -9.81
N PHE A 165 -20.74 -1.31 -9.49
CA PHE A 165 -22.11 -1.58 -9.11
C PHE A 165 -22.96 -1.63 -10.39
N PRO A 166 -23.97 -2.52 -10.45
CA PRO A 166 -25.06 -2.29 -11.40
C PRO A 166 -25.65 -0.92 -11.08
N PHE A 167 -25.59 0.01 -12.03
CA PHE A 167 -26.15 1.37 -11.97
C PHE A 167 -27.63 1.42 -11.52
N GLU A 168 -28.30 0.28 -11.41
CA GLU A 168 -29.70 0.11 -11.02
C GLU A 168 -29.94 -0.02 -9.50
N ALA A 169 -28.90 -0.18 -8.67
CA ALA A 169 -29.05 -0.39 -7.22
C ALA A 169 -28.47 0.78 -6.39
N GLN A 170 -29.08 1.96 -6.48
CA GLN A 170 -28.83 3.10 -5.57
C GLN A 170 -29.15 2.83 -4.08
N ALA A 171 -29.65 1.64 -3.74
CA ALA A 171 -29.97 1.28 -2.38
C ALA A 171 -28.75 0.70 -1.65
N ASP A 172 -28.05 1.58 -0.92
CA ASP A 172 -27.05 1.31 0.12
C ASP A 172 -25.57 1.39 -0.28
N ALA A 173 -25.09 2.63 -0.45
CA ALA A 173 -23.68 2.97 -0.64
C ALA A 173 -22.76 2.45 0.49
N VAL A 174 -23.26 2.20 1.71
CA VAL A 174 -22.44 1.65 2.83
C VAL A 174 -22.10 0.18 2.60
N ARG A 175 -23.08 -0.62 2.18
CA ARG A 175 -22.89 -2.06 1.90
C ARG A 175 -21.91 -2.27 0.73
N VAL A 176 -22.11 -1.45 -0.30
CA VAL A 176 -21.27 -1.28 -1.49
C VAL A 176 -19.79 -1.07 -1.12
N ARG A 177 -19.48 -0.16 -0.20
CA ARG A 177 -18.12 0.13 0.28
C ARG A 177 -17.45 -1.02 1.02
N ARG A 178 -18.18 -1.69 1.93
CA ARG A 178 -17.65 -2.86 2.67
C ARG A 178 -17.27 -4.00 1.74
N VAL A 179 -18.00 -4.15 0.63
CA VAL A 179 -17.68 -5.14 -0.39
C VAL A 179 -16.37 -4.78 -1.11
N LEU A 180 -16.20 -3.54 -1.54
CA LEU A 180 -14.96 -3.08 -2.19
C LEU A 180 -13.73 -3.24 -1.28
N VAL A 181 -13.80 -2.71 -0.05
CA VAL A 181 -12.69 -2.85 0.92
C VAL A 181 -12.45 -4.33 1.25
N GLY A 182 -13.52 -5.11 1.43
CA GLY A 182 -13.41 -6.56 1.65
C GLY A 182 -12.74 -7.30 0.49
N GLN A 183 -13.01 -6.92 -0.76
CA GLN A 183 -12.36 -7.48 -1.95
C GLN A 183 -10.88 -7.09 -2.01
N ILE A 184 -10.54 -5.83 -1.73
CA ILE A 184 -9.16 -5.36 -1.67
C ILE A 184 -8.38 -6.10 -0.59
N LEU A 185 -8.93 -6.20 0.63
CA LEU A 185 -8.31 -6.94 1.73
C LEU A 185 -8.14 -8.44 1.40
N ALA A 186 -9.14 -9.05 0.75
CA ALA A 186 -9.05 -10.44 0.30
C ALA A 186 -7.94 -10.65 -0.74
N LYS A 187 -7.78 -9.74 -1.71
CA LYS A 187 -6.76 -9.82 -2.76
C LYS A 187 -5.34 -9.53 -2.26
N THR A 188 -5.21 -8.59 -1.34
CA THR A 188 -3.91 -8.18 -0.77
C THR A 188 -3.41 -9.10 0.34
N GLY A 189 -4.28 -9.93 0.92
CA GLY A 189 -3.94 -10.73 2.10
C GLY A 189 -3.84 -9.91 3.38
N CYS A 190 -4.17 -8.62 3.36
CA CYS A 190 -4.24 -7.79 4.55
C CYS A 190 -5.47 -8.18 5.38
N HIS A 191 -5.25 -8.65 6.61
CA HIS A 191 -6.31 -9.28 7.41
C HIS A 191 -7.05 -8.33 8.36
N ARG A 192 -6.68 -7.05 8.45
CA ARG A 192 -7.21 -6.14 9.48
C ARG A 192 -7.47 -4.73 8.97
N ASP A 193 -8.72 -4.27 9.11
CA ASP A 193 -9.13 -2.89 8.82
C ASP A 193 -8.27 -1.85 9.53
N SER A 194 -7.80 -2.11 10.75
CA SER A 194 -6.98 -1.16 11.52
C SER A 194 -5.55 -0.96 10.96
N SER A 195 -5.16 -1.72 9.94
CA SER A 195 -3.89 -1.63 9.20
C SER A 195 -4.06 -0.97 7.83
N LEU A 196 -5.24 -0.47 7.50
CA LEU A 196 -5.54 0.07 6.19
C LEU A 196 -5.61 1.59 6.28
N LEU A 197 -5.08 2.29 5.27
CA LEU A 197 -5.20 3.73 5.09
C LEU A 197 -5.63 4.00 3.64
N VAL A 198 -6.77 4.68 3.44
CA VAL A 198 -7.22 5.13 2.11
C VAL A 198 -6.87 6.60 1.93
N ILE A 199 -6.24 6.95 0.80
CA ILE A 199 -5.88 8.33 0.46
C ILE A 199 -6.61 8.72 -0.83
N GLU A 200 -7.60 9.61 -0.70
CA GLU A 200 -8.53 9.96 -1.79
C GLU A 200 -9.10 11.38 -1.65
N ARG A 201 -9.41 12.06 -2.77
CA ARG A 201 -10.31 13.26 -2.80
C ARG A 201 -11.62 13.10 -3.54
N THR A 202 -11.74 12.12 -4.43
CA THR A 202 -12.81 12.13 -5.44
C THR A 202 -14.20 11.94 -4.85
N GLY A 203 -14.32 11.43 -3.62
CA GLY A 203 -15.59 11.06 -3.00
C GLY A 203 -16.27 9.87 -3.70
N VAL A 204 -15.68 9.38 -4.81
CA VAL A 204 -16.22 8.32 -5.66
C VAL A 204 -16.18 6.99 -4.91
N TYR A 205 -15.17 6.75 -4.07
CA TYR A 205 -15.14 5.51 -3.29
C TYR A 205 -15.81 5.68 -1.93
N LEU A 206 -15.82 6.87 -1.31
CA LEU A 206 -16.18 7.05 0.10
C LEU A 206 -16.78 8.46 0.44
N GLU A 207 -18.09 8.68 0.24
CA GLU A 207 -18.80 9.91 0.71
C GLU A 207 -19.15 9.91 2.22
N ASP A 208 -18.80 8.86 2.94
CA ASP A 208 -19.09 8.70 4.37
C ASP A 208 -17.76 8.71 5.11
N GLU A 209 -17.71 9.27 6.31
CA GLU A 209 -16.54 9.40 7.21
C GLU A 209 -16.07 8.02 7.73
N SER A 210 -15.90 7.07 6.81
CA SER A 210 -15.44 5.73 7.11
C SER A 210 -13.97 5.77 7.48
N HIS A 211 -13.69 5.02 8.52
CA HIS A 211 -12.52 5.15 9.35
C HIS A 211 -11.25 4.71 8.60
N ASN A 212 -10.16 5.44 8.83
CA ASN A 212 -8.86 5.32 8.14
C ASN A 212 -8.78 5.95 6.73
N MET A 213 -9.47 7.06 6.52
CA MET A 213 -9.36 7.83 5.29
C MET A 213 -8.58 9.13 5.53
N LEU A 214 -7.73 9.46 4.56
CA LEU A 214 -7.01 10.71 4.47
C LEU A 214 -7.44 11.42 3.19
N VAL A 215 -8.11 12.56 3.35
CA VAL A 215 -8.54 13.39 2.22
C VAL A 215 -7.42 14.38 1.89
N ILE A 216 -6.87 14.27 0.69
CA ILE A 216 -5.83 15.18 0.17
C ILE A 216 -6.37 15.92 -1.05
N PRO A 217 -5.82 17.08 -1.46
CA PRO A 217 -6.14 17.70 -2.73
C PRO A 217 -6.04 16.76 -3.96
N PRO A 218 -6.98 16.69 -4.96
CA PRO A 218 -6.73 15.79 -6.08
C PRO A 218 -5.58 16.40 -6.87
N PHE A 219 -4.88 15.56 -7.61
CA PHE A 219 -4.08 16.09 -8.69
C PHE A 219 -5.01 16.82 -9.67
N ILE A 220 -4.62 18.04 -10.04
CA ILE A 220 -5.37 19.11 -10.72
C ILE A 220 -6.59 18.60 -11.53
N SER A 221 -7.75 19.23 -11.34
CA SER A 221 -8.99 18.84 -12.04
C SER A 221 -9.00 19.17 -13.53
N ASP A 222 -8.17 20.12 -13.98
CA ASP A 222 -8.16 20.58 -15.36
C ASP A 222 -6.75 20.93 -15.89
N VAL A 223 -6.23 20.02 -16.71
CA VAL A 223 -5.01 20.20 -17.50
C VAL A 223 -5.16 21.31 -18.56
N PHE A 224 -6.37 21.58 -19.04
CA PHE A 224 -6.60 22.58 -20.09
C PHE A 224 -6.49 24.02 -19.58
N ASP A 225 -6.77 24.26 -18.29
CA ASP A 225 -6.79 25.61 -17.70
C ASP A 225 -5.44 26.09 -17.17
N THR A 226 -4.50 25.18 -16.84
CA THR A 226 -3.35 25.51 -15.96
C THR A 226 -1.98 25.08 -16.49
N TRP A 227 -1.82 24.87 -17.79
CA TRP A 227 -0.66 24.26 -18.50
C TRP A 227 0.78 24.63 -18.05
N ALA A 228 1.00 25.71 -17.30
CA ALA A 228 2.30 26.06 -16.75
C ALA A 228 2.71 25.19 -15.53
N TRP A 229 2.55 23.86 -15.58
CA TRP A 229 2.76 22.97 -14.43
C TRP A 229 4.23 22.82 -14.03
N GLU A 230 5.17 23.01 -14.96
CA GLU A 230 6.60 23.01 -14.64
C GLU A 230 7.03 24.25 -13.84
N ALA A 231 6.21 25.30 -13.82
CA ALA A 231 6.61 26.60 -13.27
C ALA A 231 6.32 26.75 -11.77
N ALA A 232 5.48 25.92 -11.17
CA ALA A 232 5.12 26.01 -9.76
C ALA A 232 5.36 24.68 -9.03
N PRO A 233 6.29 24.62 -8.05
CA PRO A 233 6.44 23.44 -7.23
C PRO A 233 5.14 23.14 -6.48
N ASP A 234 4.71 21.89 -6.51
CA ASP A 234 3.57 21.38 -5.75
C ASP A 234 4.08 20.69 -4.47
N PRO A 235 3.98 21.33 -3.29
CA PRO A 235 4.53 20.80 -2.06
C PRO A 235 3.68 19.68 -1.45
N GLU A 236 2.51 19.36 -2.01
CA GLU A 236 1.54 18.47 -1.36
C GLU A 236 2.05 17.05 -1.18
N LEU A 237 2.78 16.47 -2.15
CA LEU A 237 3.36 15.13 -1.97
C LEU A 237 4.47 15.12 -0.92
N GLU A 238 5.19 16.23 -0.78
CA GLU A 238 6.19 16.39 0.28
C GLU A 238 5.52 16.50 1.66
N ASN A 239 4.43 17.26 1.77
CA ASN A 239 3.64 17.38 2.99
C ASN A 239 2.98 16.06 3.37
N LEU A 240 2.41 15.36 2.39
CA LEU A 240 1.82 14.04 2.56
C LEU A 240 2.88 13.05 3.04
N ARG A 241 4.07 13.04 2.45
CA ARG A 241 5.20 12.21 2.91
C ARG A 241 5.53 12.49 4.38
N ARG A 242 5.73 13.76 4.75
CA ARG A 242 6.07 14.13 6.15
C ARG A 242 4.97 13.70 7.13
N TYR A 243 3.71 13.85 6.73
CA TYR A 243 2.57 13.42 7.52
C TYR A 243 2.55 11.90 7.69
N LEU A 244 2.65 11.15 6.59
CA LEU A 244 2.64 9.70 6.62
C LEU A 244 3.81 9.14 7.41
N ASP A 245 5.02 9.70 7.29
CA ASP A 245 6.17 9.27 8.08
C ASP A 245 5.91 9.39 9.59
N ARG A 246 5.31 10.50 10.03
CA ARG A 246 4.93 10.73 11.43
C ARG A 246 3.83 9.78 11.91
N ILE A 247 2.79 9.56 11.10
CA ILE A 247 1.69 8.66 11.45
C ILE A 247 2.17 7.20 11.49
N MET A 248 2.94 6.77 10.49
CA MET A 248 3.44 5.39 10.43
C MET A 248 4.43 5.09 11.55
N TYR A 249 5.25 6.08 11.97
CA TYR A 249 6.06 5.98 13.18
C TYR A 249 5.19 5.63 14.41
N LYS A 250 4.10 6.36 14.61
CA LYS A 250 3.20 6.12 15.75
C LYS A 250 2.47 4.80 15.67
N VAL A 251 1.92 4.45 14.50
CA VAL A 251 1.27 3.14 14.26
C VAL A 251 2.23 2.00 14.55
N HIS A 252 3.52 2.19 14.23
CA HIS A 252 4.56 1.22 14.52
C HIS A 252 4.91 1.13 16.01
N CYS A 253 5.08 2.27 16.69
CA CYS A 253 5.44 2.32 18.12
C CYS A 253 4.28 1.95 19.06
N GLU A 254 3.05 2.26 18.67
CA GLU A 254 1.83 2.14 19.48
C GLU A 254 0.89 1.09 18.87
N ALA A 255 1.39 -0.12 18.58
CA ALA A 255 0.66 -1.14 17.82
C ALA A 255 -0.72 -1.57 18.39
N SER A 256 -1.01 -1.24 19.66
CA SER A 256 -2.33 -1.42 20.28
C SER A 256 -3.38 -0.41 19.83
N ILE A 257 -2.95 0.73 19.28
CA ILE A 257 -3.78 1.82 18.78
C ILE A 257 -3.98 1.61 17.27
N GLY A 258 -5.22 1.82 16.80
CA GLY A 258 -5.56 1.66 15.39
C GLY A 258 -5.21 2.88 14.56
N MET A 259 -5.01 2.69 13.25
CA MET A 259 -4.77 3.79 12.28
C MET A 259 -5.74 4.97 12.50
N ARG A 260 -7.02 4.68 12.69
CA ARG A 260 -8.10 5.66 12.92
C ARG A 260 -7.76 6.66 14.03
N GLU A 261 -7.38 6.14 15.19
CA GLU A 261 -7.16 6.96 16.37
C GLU A 261 -5.94 7.86 16.18
N HIS A 262 -4.94 7.43 15.40
CA HIS A 262 -3.84 8.30 15.00
C HIS A 262 -4.29 9.43 14.06
N LEU A 263 -5.13 9.14 13.07
CA LEU A 263 -5.67 10.17 12.15
C LEU A 263 -6.56 11.19 12.87
N GLU A 264 -7.37 10.75 13.84
CA GLU A 264 -8.24 11.64 14.63
C GLU A 264 -7.44 12.56 15.56
N ASN A 265 -6.33 12.08 16.11
CA ASN A 265 -5.47 12.86 17.01
C ASN A 265 -4.49 13.79 16.27
N GLU A 266 -4.20 13.49 15.01
CA GLU A 266 -3.31 14.28 14.16
C GLU A 266 -3.94 14.52 12.80
N PRO A 267 -4.83 15.52 12.70
CA PRO A 267 -5.46 15.84 11.43
C PRO A 267 -4.40 16.28 10.41
N TYR A 268 -4.65 15.96 9.15
CA TYR A 268 -3.83 16.41 8.05
C TYR A 268 -4.15 17.86 7.68
N GLU A 269 -3.16 18.74 7.78
CA GLU A 269 -3.26 20.16 7.44
C GLU A 269 -2.67 20.42 6.05
N GLY A 270 -3.19 19.73 5.02
CA GLY A 270 -2.78 19.93 3.63
C GLY A 270 -2.89 21.39 3.16
N VAL A 271 -2.20 21.73 2.07
CA VAL A 271 -2.08 23.12 1.56
C VAL A 271 -3.34 23.59 0.83
#